data_AF-A0A962CIN2-F1
#
_entry.id   AF-A0A962CIN2-F1
#
_cell.length_a   1.000
_cell.length_b   1.000
_cell.length_c   1.000
_cell.angle_alpha   90.00
_cell.angle_beta   90.00
_cell.angle_gamma   90.00
#
_symmetry.space_group_name_H-M   'P 1'
#
loop_
_entity.id
_entity.type
_entity.pdbx_description
1 polymer ?
#
loop_
_entity_poly.entity_id
_entity_poly.type
_entity_poly.pdbx_seq_one_letter_code
_entity_poly.pdbx_strand_id
1 'polypeptide(L)' 'RRGYSSERIMSIKRAYRTLYNSGLPLSEARSELARAAEGAPDVKLMLDFIERSQRSLVR' A
#
# COMPACT_ATOMS: atom_id res chain seq x y z
N ARG A 1 -5.92 8.54 19.53
CA ARG A 1 -6.12 7.78 18.26
C ARG A 1 -6.73 8.72 17.23
N ARG A 2 -6.46 8.54 15.92
CA ARG A 2 -6.93 9.45 14.85
C ARG A 2 -8.32 9.10 14.26
N GLY A 3 -9.09 8.20 14.90
CA GLY A 3 -10.46 7.90 14.47
C GLY A 3 -10.62 7.00 13.24
N TYR A 4 -9.58 6.27 12.81
CA TYR A 4 -9.70 5.35 11.67
C TYR A 4 -10.60 4.14 11.98
N SER A 5 -11.48 3.79 11.03
CA SER A 5 -12.29 2.57 11.13
C SER A 5 -11.42 1.32 11.05
N SER A 6 -11.92 0.22 11.61
CA SER A 6 -11.23 -1.07 11.56
C SER A 6 -10.96 -1.53 10.13
N GLU A 7 -11.92 -1.29 9.22
CA GLU A 7 -11.78 -1.59 7.79
C GLU A 7 -10.62 -0.83 7.14
N ARG A 8 -10.53 0.49 7.39
CA ARG A 8 -9.42 1.32 6.89
C ARG A 8 -8.08 0.85 7.45
N ILE A 9 -8.02 0.52 8.73
CA ILE A 9 -6.80 -0.01 9.34
C ILE A 9 -6.41 -1.34 8.69
N MET A 10 -7.39 -2.20 8.39
CA MET A 10 -7.14 -3.49 7.75
C MET A 10 -6.66 -3.34 6.30
N SER A 11 -7.23 -2.42 5.52
CA SER A 11 -6.79 -2.17 4.14
C SER A 11 -5.34 -1.69 4.10
N ILE A 12 -4.98 -0.74 4.97
CA ILE A 12 -3.60 -0.25 5.12
C ILE A 12 -2.65 -1.39 5.50
N LYS A 13 -3.04 -2.23 6.48
CA LYS A 13 -2.21 -3.38 6.90
C LYS A 13 -2.00 -4.40 5.78
N ARG A 14 -3.03 -4.68 4.97
CA ARG A 14 -2.93 -5.58 3.82
C ARG A 14 -1.98 -5.00 2.77
N ALA A 15 -2.13 -3.73 2.42
CA ALA A 15 -1.25 -3.02 1.50
C ALA A 15 0.23 -3.06 1.95
N TYR A 16 0.48 -2.82 3.24
CA TYR A 16 1.83 -2.92 3.81
C TYR A 16 2.42 -4.33 3.68
N ARG A 17 1.64 -5.37 3.98
CA ARG A 17 2.09 -6.76 3.83
C ARG A 17 2.36 -7.13 2.38
N THR A 18 1.55 -6.65 1.45
CA THR A 18 1.80 -6.82 0.01
C THR A 18 3.13 -6.19 -0.41
N LEU A 19 3.53 -5.07 0.21
CA LEU A 19 4.76 -4.37 -0.13
C LEU A 19 6.02 -5.01 0.49
N TYR A 20 5.91 -5.55 1.71
CA TYR A 20 7.07 -5.95 2.52
C TYR A 20 7.13 -7.43 2.91
N ASN A 21 6.01 -8.15 2.90
CA ASN A 21 5.93 -9.52 3.42
C ASN A 21 5.50 -10.55 2.36
N SER A 22 5.13 -10.11 1.16
CA SER A 22 4.66 -10.98 0.08
C SER A 22 5.80 -11.66 -0.70
N GLY A 23 7.03 -11.16 -0.57
CA GLY A 23 8.16 -11.60 -1.41
C GLY A 23 8.05 -11.17 -2.88
N LEU A 24 7.02 -10.40 -3.25
CA LEU A 24 6.80 -9.99 -4.64
C LEU A 24 7.84 -8.97 -5.10
N PRO A 25 8.21 -8.99 -6.40
CA PRO A 25 8.87 -7.87 -7.04
C PRO A 25 8.08 -6.57 -6.84
N LEU A 26 8.77 -5.43 -6.74
CA LEU A 26 8.12 -4.14 -6.47
C LEU A 26 7.07 -3.79 -7.54
N SER A 27 7.31 -4.16 -8.80
CA SER A 27 6.36 -3.98 -9.90
C SER A 27 5.05 -4.74 -9.69
N GLU A 28 5.13 -6.00 -9.26
CA GLU A 28 3.95 -6.83 -8.97
C GLU A 28 3.21 -6.32 -7.74
N ALA A 29 3.94 -5.96 -6.68
CA ALA A 29 3.36 -5.35 -5.50
C ALA A 29 2.59 -4.06 -5.85
N ARG A 30 3.14 -3.19 -6.71
CA ARG A 30 2.46 -1.99 -7.21
C ARG A 30 1.15 -2.32 -7.93
N SER A 31 1.13 -3.32 -8.80
CA SER A 31 -0.10 -3.75 -9.48
C SER A 31 -1.18 -4.29 -8.53
N GLU A 32 -0.78 -5.01 -7.47
CA GLU A 32 -1.70 -5.44 -6.41
C GLU A 32 -2.24 -4.24 -5.60
N LEU A 33 -1.35 -3.29 -5.26
CA LEU A 33 -1.71 -2.04 -4.58
C LEU A 33 -2.67 -1.19 -5.43
N ALA A 34 -2.48 -1.12 -6.75
CA ALA A 34 -3.36 -0.40 -7.67
C ALA A 34 -4.78 -0.97 -7.68
N ARG A 35 -4.92 -2.30 -7.73
CA ARG A 35 -6.23 -2.96 -7.62
C ARG A 35 -6.89 -2.71 -6.26
N ALA A 36 -6.12 -2.79 -5.17
CA ALA A 36 -6.63 -2.53 -3.83
C ALA A 36 -7.01 -1.05 -3.61
N ALA A 37 -6.41 -0.12 -4.36
CA ALA A 37 -6.66 1.31 -4.25
C ALA A 37 -8.06 1.73 -4.74
N GLU A 38 -8.71 0.95 -5.60
CA GLU A 38 -10.05 1.26 -6.15
C GLU A 38 -11.12 1.44 -5.06
N GLY A 39 -11.01 0.69 -3.95
CA GLY A 39 -11.93 0.77 -2.80
C GLY A 39 -11.33 1.36 -1.52
N ALA A 40 -10.05 1.75 -1.54
CA ALA A 40 -9.34 2.15 -0.32
C ALA A 40 -8.47 3.40 -0.55
N PRO A 41 -8.99 4.61 -0.23
CA PRO A 41 -8.27 5.86 -0.43
C PRO A 41 -6.89 5.92 0.25
N ASP A 42 -6.75 5.30 1.43
CA ASP A 42 -5.47 5.24 2.13
C ASP A 42 -4.43 4.38 1.40
N VAL A 43 -4.88 3.33 0.70
CA VAL A 43 -4.02 2.48 -0.12
C VAL A 43 -3.58 3.23 -1.38
N LYS A 44 -4.48 4.04 -1.96
CA LYS A 44 -4.12 4.95 -3.05
C LYS A 44 -3.02 5.93 -2.63
N LEU A 45 -3.12 6.54 -1.44
CA LEU A 45 -2.08 7.43 -0.92
C LEU A 45 -0.73 6.71 -0.75
N MET A 46 -0.73 5.44 -0.33
CA MET A 46 0.49 4.63 -0.27
C MET A 46 1.07 4.41 -1.68
N LEU A 47 0.24 4.06 -2.66
CA LEU A 47 0.69 3.85 -4.04
C LEU A 47 1.28 5.14 -4.63
N ASP A 48 0.58 6.26 -4.51
CA ASP A 48 1.02 7.57 -5.01
C ASP A 48 2.38 7.97 -4.41
N PHE A 49 2.60 7.69 -3.12
CA PHE A 49 3.90 7.90 -2.46
C PHE A 49 5.00 7.04 -3.08
N ILE A 50 4.73 5.76 -3.32
CA ILE A 50 5.70 4.82 -3.90
C ILE A 50 6.06 5.21 -5.33
N GLU A 51 5.09 5.70 -6.12
CA GLU A 51 5.31 6.14 -7.49
C GLU A 51 6.11 7.44 -7.57
N ARG A 52 5.90 8.36 -6.63
CA ARG A 52 6.65 9.63 -6.57
C ARG A 52 8.04 9.48 -5.95
N SER A 53 8.33 8.36 -5.28
CA SER A 53 9.61 8.15 -4.61
C SER A 53 10.75 7.97 -5.63
N GLN A 54 11.69 8.91 -5.62
CA GLN A 54 12.93 8.83 -6.40
C GLN A 54 13.98 7.90 -5.77
N ARG A 55 13.78 7.51 -4.52
CA ARG A 55 14.64 6.57 -3.80
C ARG A 55 13.95 5.22 -3.65
N SER A 56 14.75 4.16 -3.58
CA SER A 56 14.26 2.84 -3.19
C SER A 56 13.63 2.89 -1.81
N LEU A 57 12.52 2.19 -1.63
CA LEU A 57 11.91 2.00 -0.32
C LEU A 57 12.87 1.27 0.62
N VAL A 58 12.88 1.67 1.90
CA VAL A 58 13.58 0.92 2.94
C VAL A 58 12.95 -0.47 3.01
N ARG A 59 13.78 -1.51 2.97
CA ARG A 59 13.40 -2.92 3.06
C ARG A 59 14.10 -3.59 4.23
#